data_AF-A0AAF0D1L5-F1
#
_entry.id   AF-A0AAF0D1L5-F1
#
_cell.length_a   1.000
_cell.length_b   1.000
_cell.length_c   1.000
_cell.angle_alpha   90.00
_cell.angle_beta   90.00
_cell.angle_gamma   90.00
#
_symmetry.space_group_name_H-M   'P 1'
#
loop_
_entity.id
_entity.type
_entity.pdbx_description
1 polymer ?
#
loop_
_entity_poly.entity_id
_entity_poly.type
_entity_poly.pdbx_seq_one_letter_code
_entity_poly.pdbx_strand_id
1 'polypeptide(L)'
;MNILDLITLIVIKEAKQIGRYTLKKALELSEGRTRSRLRKLLNDGLIGASPLGAYLTSKGETALSKGFSDLKIKKYIFTEQPFLGLTLNHYIFQISKPVIEKRKLLQLRDEAIRGGASTATFIIFDKGRLTVPGVYENLEKEDEKSCTLIKNNFKLEDGDLLIVASSENRWLAVRGGLNAIKALIEDEKIEI
;
A
#
# COMPACT_ATOMS: atom_id res chain seq x y z
N MET A 1 13.19 3.30 7.86
CA MET A 1 13.03 1.83 7.70
C MET A 1 13.00 1.50 6.21
N ASN A 2 13.53 0.37 5.73
CA ASN A 2 13.44 0.06 4.29
C ASN A 2 12.02 -0.42 3.92
N ILE A 3 11.64 -0.31 2.64
CA ILE A 3 10.27 -0.60 2.20
C ILE A 3 9.87 -2.06 2.39
N LEU A 4 10.81 -3.00 2.20
CA LEU A 4 10.52 -4.42 2.37
C LEU A 4 10.27 -4.77 3.85
N ASP A 5 10.93 -4.09 4.78
CA ASP A 5 10.62 -4.18 6.22
C ASP A 5 9.20 -3.70 6.47
N LEU A 6 8.82 -2.52 5.96
CA LEU A 6 7.46 -1.98 6.11
C LEU A 6 6.40 -2.94 5.54
N ILE A 7 6.60 -3.43 4.31
CA ILE A 7 5.72 -4.42 3.66
C ILE A 7 5.58 -5.66 4.55
N THR A 8 6.70 -6.17 5.07
CA THR A 8 6.70 -7.38 5.93
C THR A 8 5.90 -7.14 7.22
N LEU A 9 6.05 -5.97 7.85
CA LEU A 9 5.29 -5.63 9.06
C LEU A 9 3.79 -5.52 8.78
N ILE A 10 3.36 -4.94 7.64
CA ILE A 10 1.94 -4.91 7.26
C ILE A 10 1.41 -6.33 7.07
N VAL A 11 2.12 -7.19 6.33
CA VAL A 11 1.67 -8.57 6.12
C VAL A 11 1.51 -9.32 7.44
N ILE A 12 2.46 -9.16 8.37
CA ILE A 12 2.38 -9.77 9.70
C ILE A 12 1.20 -9.20 10.50
N LYS A 13 0.98 -7.88 10.45
CA LYS A 13 -0.15 -7.20 11.12
C LYS A 13 -1.50 -7.71 10.61
N GLU A 14 -1.69 -7.69 9.29
CA GLU A 14 -2.95 -8.09 8.64
C GLU A 14 -3.22 -9.58 8.80
N ALA A 15 -2.17 -10.42 8.79
CA ALA A 15 -2.31 -11.84 9.09
C ALA A 15 -2.53 -12.11 10.59
N LYS A 16 -2.32 -11.12 11.46
CA LYS A 16 -2.17 -11.20 12.94
C LYS A 16 -0.97 -12.04 13.38
N GLN A 17 -0.78 -13.19 12.75
CA GLN A 17 0.32 -14.11 12.96
C GLN A 17 0.60 -14.88 11.66
N ILE A 18 1.88 -15.04 11.29
CA ILE A 18 2.24 -15.70 10.02
C ILE A 18 3.48 -16.58 10.13
N GLY A 19 3.36 -17.81 9.64
CA GLY A 19 4.48 -18.74 9.52
C GLY A 19 5.45 -18.36 8.41
N ARG A 20 6.72 -18.76 8.53
CA ARG A 20 7.79 -18.44 7.57
C ARG A 20 7.45 -18.86 6.13
N TYR A 21 6.90 -20.06 5.96
CA TYR A 21 6.54 -20.58 4.64
C TYR A 21 5.39 -19.78 4.00
N THR A 22 4.38 -19.43 4.78
CA THR A 22 3.27 -18.58 4.33
C THR A 22 3.76 -17.18 3.96
N LEU A 23 4.63 -16.58 4.78
CA LEU A 23 5.23 -15.28 4.48
C LEU A 23 6.06 -15.32 3.19
N LYS A 24 6.84 -16.39 2.99
CA LYS A 24 7.60 -16.60 1.75
C LYS A 24 6.71 -16.58 0.52
N LYS A 25 5.60 -17.34 0.56
CA LYS A 25 4.62 -17.37 -0.54
C LYS A 25 3.91 -16.03 -0.73
N ALA A 26 3.49 -15.41 0.38
CA ALA A 26 2.81 -14.12 0.37
C ALA A 26 3.63 -13.04 -0.33
N LEU A 27 4.93 -12.98 -0.02
CA LEU A 27 5.84 -11.94 -0.54
C LEU A 27 6.69 -12.40 -1.72
N GLU A 28 6.49 -13.63 -2.21
CA GLU A 28 7.30 -14.27 -3.28
C GLU A 28 8.82 -14.13 -3.06
N LEU A 29 9.25 -14.24 -1.81
CA LEU A 29 10.66 -14.13 -1.46
C LEU A 29 11.35 -15.49 -1.59
N SER A 30 12.68 -15.48 -1.74
CA SER A 30 13.46 -16.71 -1.57
C SER A 30 13.52 -17.11 -0.09
N GLU A 31 13.78 -18.38 0.20
CA GLU A 31 13.89 -18.89 1.58
C GLU A 31 14.96 -18.12 2.37
N GLY A 32 16.12 -17.89 1.75
CA GLY A 32 17.22 -17.13 2.36
C GLY A 32 16.84 -15.68 2.68
N ARG A 33 16.18 -14.98 1.74
CA ARG A 33 15.69 -13.62 1.97
C ARG A 33 14.64 -13.56 3.08
N THR A 34 13.71 -14.52 3.09
CA THR A 34 12.68 -14.60 4.13
C THR A 34 13.29 -14.83 5.51
N ARG A 35 14.21 -15.80 5.64
CA ARG A 35 14.88 -16.12 6.91
C ARG A 35 15.73 -14.95 7.42
N SER A 36 16.53 -14.35 6.54
CA SER A 36 17.36 -13.19 6.89
C SER A 36 16.50 -12.00 7.34
N ARG A 37 15.41 -11.73 6.61
CA ARG A 37 14.46 -10.66 6.94
C ARG A 37 13.79 -10.86 8.30
N LEU A 38 13.22 -12.04 8.54
CA LEU A 38 12.59 -12.36 9.84
C LEU A 38 13.60 -12.28 10.98
N ARG A 39 14.81 -12.80 10.80
CA ARG A 39 15.87 -12.72 11.81
C ARG A 39 16.23 -11.27 12.14
N LYS A 40 16.36 -10.41 11.12
CA LYS A 40 16.61 -8.98 11.32
C LYS A 40 15.47 -8.34 12.14
N LEU A 41 14.22 -8.52 11.73
CA LEU A 41 13.07 -7.91 12.41
C LEU A 41 12.91 -8.42 13.86
N LEU A 42 13.25 -9.69 14.12
CA LEU A 42 13.31 -10.27 15.47
C LEU A 42 14.41 -9.60 16.31
N ASN A 43 15.62 -9.49 15.77
CA ASN A 43 16.75 -8.85 16.45
C ASN A 43 16.48 -7.36 16.74
N ASP A 44 15.80 -6.66 15.83
CA ASP A 44 15.39 -5.27 16.00
C ASP A 44 14.23 -5.13 17.01
N GLY A 45 13.64 -6.25 17.48
CA GLY A 45 12.52 -6.30 18.41
C GLY A 45 11.19 -5.84 17.81
N LEU A 46 11.09 -5.77 16.47
CA LEU A 46 9.89 -5.31 15.76
C LEU A 46 8.83 -6.41 15.65
N ILE A 47 9.26 -7.68 15.67
CA ILE A 47 8.38 -8.84 15.67
C ILE A 47 8.77 -9.80 16.79
N GLY A 48 7.81 -10.57 17.27
CA GLY A 48 8.02 -11.73 18.13
C GLY A 48 7.84 -13.02 17.35
N ALA A 49 8.21 -14.15 17.96
CA ALA A 49 8.00 -15.48 17.40
C ALA A 49 7.22 -16.36 18.38
N SER A 50 6.31 -17.18 17.85
CA SER A 50 5.62 -18.24 18.57
C SER A 50 5.59 -19.51 17.69
N PRO A 51 5.15 -20.67 18.22
CA PRO A 51 4.88 -21.86 17.41
C PRO A 51 3.92 -21.62 16.23
N LEU A 52 2.99 -20.66 16.35
CA LEU A 52 2.04 -20.30 15.30
C LEU A 52 2.63 -19.36 14.23
N GLY A 53 3.79 -18.75 14.50
CA GLY A 53 4.49 -17.86 13.59
C GLY A 53 4.89 -16.52 14.17
N ALA A 54 5.37 -15.64 13.30
CA ALA A 54 5.77 -14.29 13.65
C ALA A 54 4.56 -13.40 13.88
N TYR A 55 4.65 -12.51 14.87
CA TYR A 55 3.61 -11.52 15.20
C TYR A 55 4.25 -10.15 15.47
N LEU A 56 3.48 -9.08 15.31
CA LEU A 56 3.97 -7.72 15.51
C LEU A 56 4.07 -7.39 17.01
N THR A 57 5.18 -6.79 17.46
CA THR A 57 5.30 -6.30 18.85
C THR A 57 4.77 -4.86 18.96
N SER A 58 4.61 -4.34 20.17
CA SER A 58 4.30 -2.91 20.38
C SER A 58 5.35 -1.98 19.77
N LYS A 59 6.64 -2.38 19.80
CA LYS A 59 7.73 -1.67 19.12
C LYS A 59 7.56 -1.73 17.60
N GLY A 60 7.14 -2.87 17.07
CA GLY A 60 6.79 -3.05 15.66
C GLY A 60 5.63 -2.16 15.20
N GLU A 61 4.55 -2.08 15.97
CA GLU A 61 3.41 -1.17 15.72
C GLU A 61 3.85 0.29 15.67
N THR A 62 4.72 0.70 16.60
CA THR A 62 5.28 2.06 16.63
C THR A 62 6.16 2.33 15.41
N ALA A 63 7.02 1.37 15.04
CA ALA A 63 7.88 1.49 13.85
C ALA A 63 7.07 1.52 12.55
N LEU A 64 5.99 0.73 12.46
CA LEU A 64 5.06 0.73 11.34
C LEU A 64 4.37 2.10 11.21
N SER A 65 3.86 2.63 12.32
CA SER A 65 3.21 3.96 12.37
C SER A 65 4.17 5.07 11.93
N LYS A 66 5.43 5.02 12.41
CA LYS A 66 6.48 5.95 11.94
C LYS A 66 6.74 5.81 10.43
N GLY A 67 6.84 4.58 9.93
CA GLY A 67 7.04 4.32 8.50
C GLY A 67 5.90 4.85 7.62
N PHE A 68 4.65 4.80 8.10
CA PHE A 68 3.53 5.44 7.41
C PHE A 68 3.63 6.95 7.41
N SER A 69 4.01 7.56 8.54
CA SER A 69 4.24 9.00 8.61
C SER A 69 5.37 9.44 7.66
N ASP A 70 6.47 8.70 7.61
CA ASP A 70 7.61 8.97 6.71
C ASP A 70 7.19 8.91 5.22
N LEU A 71 6.17 8.11 4.91
CA LEU A 71 5.59 7.94 3.57
C LEU A 71 4.33 8.79 3.34
N LYS A 72 3.97 9.68 4.27
CA LYS A 72 2.74 10.50 4.24
C LYS A 72 1.44 9.69 4.08
N ILE A 73 1.44 8.42 4.48
CA ILE A 73 0.26 7.55 4.46
C ILE A 73 -0.63 7.91 5.66
N LYS A 74 -1.80 8.52 5.40
CA LYS A 74 -2.81 8.83 6.44
C LYS A 74 -3.57 7.57 6.86
N LYS A 75 -3.95 6.75 5.89
CA LYS A 75 -4.77 5.55 6.08
C LYS A 75 -4.58 4.59 4.92
N TYR A 76 -4.77 3.31 5.18
CA TYR A 76 -5.01 2.32 4.13
C TYR A 76 -6.19 1.42 4.48
N ILE A 77 -6.80 0.81 3.47
CA ILE A 77 -7.78 -0.26 3.64
C ILE A 77 -7.49 -1.40 2.66
N PHE A 78 -8.02 -2.57 3.00
CA PHE A 78 -8.12 -3.73 2.12
C PHE A 78 -9.59 -3.99 1.78
N THR A 79 -9.88 -4.34 0.51
CA THR A 79 -11.21 -4.76 0.08
C THR A 79 -11.13 -5.79 -1.03
N GLU A 80 -12.06 -6.75 -1.02
CA GLU A 80 -12.33 -7.72 -2.10
C GLU A 80 -13.59 -7.34 -2.89
N GLN A 81 -14.26 -6.24 -2.50
CA GLN A 81 -15.40 -5.73 -3.26
C GLN A 81 -14.93 -5.24 -4.64
N PRO A 82 -15.75 -5.44 -5.69
CA PRO A 82 -15.43 -4.92 -7.01
C PRO A 82 -15.13 -3.42 -6.95
N PHE A 83 -14.04 -3.01 -7.59
CA PHE A 83 -13.58 -1.63 -7.60
C PHE A 83 -13.15 -1.24 -9.01
N LEU A 84 -13.75 -0.18 -9.57
CA LEU A 84 -13.55 0.26 -10.97
C LEU A 84 -13.77 -0.88 -11.98
N GLY A 85 -14.80 -1.69 -11.75
CA GLY A 85 -15.13 -2.84 -12.59
C GLY A 85 -14.15 -4.03 -12.50
N LEU A 86 -13.15 -3.97 -11.63
CA LEU A 86 -12.21 -5.06 -11.39
C LEU A 86 -12.65 -5.87 -10.16
N THR A 87 -12.64 -7.20 -10.29
CA THR A 87 -12.87 -8.13 -9.18
C THR A 87 -11.53 -8.73 -8.76
N LEU A 88 -10.73 -7.95 -8.03
CA LEU A 88 -9.42 -8.35 -7.53
C LEU A 88 -9.32 -8.05 -6.02
N ASN A 89 -8.18 -8.37 -5.41
CA ASN A 89 -7.85 -7.87 -4.08
C ASN A 89 -7.29 -6.46 -4.21
N HIS A 90 -7.90 -5.49 -3.53
CA HIS A 90 -7.51 -4.08 -3.59
C HIS A 90 -6.93 -3.61 -2.27
N TYR A 91 -5.77 -2.95 -2.33
CA TYR A 91 -5.29 -2.09 -1.26
C TYR A 91 -5.39 -0.63 -1.71
N ILE A 92 -6.03 0.19 -0.90
CA ILE A 92 -6.22 1.63 -1.17
C ILE A 92 -5.47 2.40 -0.08
N PHE A 93 -4.51 3.24 -0.49
CA PHE A 93 -3.70 4.07 0.40
C PHE A 93 -4.05 5.55 0.20
N GLN A 94 -4.38 6.25 1.27
CA GLN A 94 -4.55 7.71 1.28
C GLN A 94 -3.20 8.38 1.60
N ILE A 95 -2.70 9.17 0.66
CA ILE A 95 -1.48 9.96 0.76
C ILE A 95 -1.85 11.43 0.91
N SER A 96 -1.29 12.09 1.91
CA SER A 96 -1.57 13.50 2.21
C SER A 96 -0.94 14.44 1.19
N LYS A 97 -1.76 15.11 0.38
CA LYS A 97 -1.38 16.23 -0.50
C LYS A 97 0.01 16.10 -1.16
N PRO A 98 0.29 15.00 -1.89
CA PRO A 98 1.56 14.84 -2.55
C PRO A 98 1.74 15.84 -3.70
N VAL A 99 2.99 16.15 -4.02
CA VAL A 99 3.32 16.92 -5.23
C VAL A 99 3.47 15.94 -6.38
N ILE A 100 2.56 15.99 -7.36
CA ILE A 100 2.57 15.05 -8.47
C ILE A 100 2.45 15.78 -9.80
N GLU A 101 3.46 15.59 -10.64
CA GLU A 101 3.32 15.87 -12.06
C GLU A 101 2.57 14.72 -12.75
N LYS A 102 1.53 15.03 -13.52
CA LYS A 102 0.71 14.00 -14.21
C LYS A 102 1.54 12.98 -15.01
N ARG A 103 2.67 13.40 -15.62
CA ARG A 103 3.56 12.51 -16.37
C ARG A 103 4.20 11.40 -15.53
N LYS A 104 4.35 11.60 -14.22
CA LYS A 104 4.96 10.64 -13.30
C LYS A 104 4.01 9.52 -12.89
N LEU A 105 2.69 9.67 -13.06
CA LEU A 105 1.72 8.62 -12.71
C LEU A 105 1.96 7.30 -13.44
N LEU A 106 2.44 7.35 -14.69
CA LEU A 106 2.83 6.15 -15.43
C LEU A 106 4.03 5.44 -14.80
N GLN A 107 5.04 6.20 -14.36
CA GLN A 107 6.22 5.66 -13.69
C GLN A 107 5.82 5.03 -12.34
N LEU A 108 4.98 5.71 -11.55
CA LEU A 108 4.47 5.19 -10.29
C LEU A 108 3.65 3.92 -10.49
N ARG A 109 2.85 3.84 -11.56
CA ARG A 109 2.14 2.61 -11.94
C ARG A 109 3.14 1.48 -12.19
N ASP A 110 4.17 1.74 -12.98
CA ASP A 110 5.17 0.73 -13.34
C ASP A 110 5.94 0.24 -12.10
N GLU A 111 6.19 1.11 -11.12
CA GLU A 111 6.73 0.71 -9.81
C GLU A 111 5.78 -0.20 -9.01
N ALA A 112 4.47 0.07 -9.04
CA ALA A 112 3.50 -0.83 -8.43
C ALA A 112 3.47 -2.21 -9.12
N ILE A 113 3.51 -2.24 -10.45
CA ILE A 113 3.55 -3.48 -11.24
C ILE A 113 4.84 -4.26 -10.96
N ARG A 114 5.99 -3.59 -10.91
CA ARG A 114 7.27 -4.21 -10.51
C ARG A 114 7.21 -4.75 -9.08
N GLY A 115 6.44 -4.08 -8.21
CA GLY A 115 6.08 -4.56 -6.88
C GLY A 115 5.07 -5.72 -6.86
N GLY A 116 4.61 -6.23 -8.00
CA GLY A 116 3.74 -7.40 -8.11
C GLY A 116 2.24 -7.09 -8.17
N ALA A 117 1.84 -5.82 -8.14
CA ALA A 117 0.44 -5.49 -8.44
C ALA A 117 0.13 -5.86 -9.90
N SER A 118 -1.10 -6.31 -10.15
CA SER A 118 -1.62 -6.52 -11.50
C SER A 118 -2.08 -5.20 -12.12
N THR A 119 -2.62 -4.31 -11.29
CA THR A 119 -3.04 -2.97 -11.69
C THR A 119 -2.73 -1.94 -10.61
N ALA A 120 -2.55 -0.69 -11.02
CA ALA A 120 -2.49 0.44 -10.11
C ALA A 120 -3.23 1.65 -10.70
N THR A 121 -4.14 2.22 -9.91
CA THR A 121 -4.94 3.39 -10.27
C THR A 121 -4.73 4.49 -9.25
N PHE A 122 -4.67 5.73 -9.74
CA PHE A 122 -4.44 6.92 -8.94
C PHE A 122 -5.70 7.78 -8.99
N ILE A 123 -6.27 8.08 -7.81
CA ILE A 123 -7.48 8.89 -7.68
C ILE A 123 -7.12 10.13 -6.88
N ILE A 124 -7.36 11.31 -7.43
CA ILE A 124 -7.12 12.59 -6.76
C ILE A 124 -8.45 13.12 -6.25
N PHE A 125 -8.49 13.48 -4.98
CA PHE A 125 -9.61 14.23 -4.42
C PHE A 125 -9.33 15.73 -4.55
N ASP A 126 -10.06 16.42 -5.42
CA ASP A 126 -9.90 17.86 -5.65
C ASP A 126 -11.25 18.55 -5.78
N LYS A 127 -11.43 19.67 -5.07
CA LYS A 127 -12.66 20.46 -5.02
C LYS A 127 -13.89 19.60 -4.73
N GLY A 128 -13.77 18.71 -3.75
CA GLY A 128 -14.84 17.80 -3.34
C GLY A 128 -15.17 16.68 -4.32
N ARG A 129 -14.34 16.42 -5.34
CA ARG A 129 -14.58 15.40 -6.38
C ARG A 129 -13.44 14.39 -6.46
N LEU A 130 -13.79 13.13 -6.71
CA LEU A 130 -12.84 12.08 -7.04
C LEU A 130 -12.57 12.09 -8.55
N THR A 131 -11.29 12.19 -8.93
CA THR A 131 -10.85 12.26 -10.32
C THR A 131 -9.79 11.20 -10.60
N VAL A 132 -9.83 10.58 -11.78
CA VAL A 132 -8.77 9.70 -12.28
C VAL A 132 -8.06 10.43 -13.41
N PRO A 133 -6.82 10.91 -13.22
CA PRO A 133 -6.14 11.74 -14.20
C PRO A 133 -6.07 11.08 -15.59
N GLY A 134 -6.57 11.77 -16.62
CA GLY A 134 -6.57 11.28 -18.00
C GLY A 134 -7.64 10.25 -18.33
N VAL A 135 -8.49 9.88 -17.37
CA VAL A 135 -9.56 8.87 -17.55
C VAL A 135 -10.92 9.41 -17.14
N TYR A 136 -11.06 9.88 -15.90
CA TYR A 136 -12.35 10.33 -15.35
C TYR A 136 -12.21 11.69 -14.64
N GLU A 137 -12.88 12.72 -15.15
CA GLU A 137 -12.94 14.02 -14.48
C GLU A 137 -13.90 14.03 -13.28
N ASN A 138 -14.85 13.10 -13.25
CA ASN A 138 -15.73 12.88 -12.11
C ASN A 138 -16.06 11.40 -12.00
N LEU A 139 -15.33 10.69 -11.14
CA LEU A 139 -15.48 9.26 -10.96
C LEU A 139 -16.87 8.87 -10.43
N GLU A 140 -17.56 9.75 -9.71
CA GLU A 140 -18.88 9.46 -9.13
C GLU A 140 -19.95 9.20 -10.19
N LYS A 141 -19.78 9.78 -11.39
CA LYS A 141 -20.69 9.53 -12.52
C LYS A 141 -20.45 8.19 -13.21
N GLU A 142 -19.25 7.63 -13.04
CA GLU A 142 -18.78 6.46 -13.76
C GLU A 142 -18.81 5.20 -12.89
N ASP A 143 -18.49 5.34 -11.59
CA ASP A 143 -18.52 4.26 -10.60
C ASP A 143 -18.88 4.80 -9.20
N GLU A 144 -20.18 4.95 -8.97
CA GLU A 144 -20.75 5.38 -7.69
C GLU A 144 -20.39 4.42 -6.54
N LYS A 145 -20.28 3.11 -6.81
CA LYS A 145 -20.01 2.10 -5.78
C LYS A 145 -18.59 2.26 -5.22
N SER A 146 -17.60 2.39 -6.10
CA SER A 146 -16.21 2.64 -5.69
C SER A 146 -16.08 3.96 -4.94
N CYS A 147 -16.78 5.01 -5.39
CA CYS A 147 -16.80 6.30 -4.70
C CYS A 147 -17.42 6.21 -3.31
N THR A 148 -18.51 5.47 -3.16
CA THR A 148 -19.17 5.23 -1.86
C THR A 148 -18.25 4.48 -0.91
N LEU A 149 -17.57 3.43 -1.40
CA LEU A 149 -16.57 2.70 -0.64
C LEU A 149 -15.46 3.63 -0.14
N ILE A 150 -14.95 4.51 -1.01
CA ILE A 150 -13.94 5.50 -0.65
C ILE A 150 -14.47 6.44 0.44
N LYS A 151 -15.61 7.11 0.20
CA LYS A 151 -16.16 8.13 1.11
C LYS A 151 -16.49 7.56 2.50
N ASN A 152 -16.91 6.31 2.58
CA ASN A 152 -17.21 5.65 3.85
C ASN A 152 -15.95 5.27 4.65
N ASN A 153 -14.81 5.07 3.96
CA ASN A 153 -13.59 4.58 4.59
C ASN A 153 -12.53 5.67 4.81
N PHE A 154 -12.55 6.75 4.04
CA PHE A 154 -11.52 7.79 4.08
C PHE A 154 -12.09 9.15 4.45
N LYS A 155 -11.34 9.90 5.27
CA LYS A 155 -11.58 11.32 5.50
C LYS A 155 -10.66 12.10 4.57
N LEU A 156 -11.16 12.40 3.37
CA LEU A 156 -10.37 13.04 2.32
C LEU A 156 -10.33 14.56 2.51
N GLU A 157 -9.17 15.14 2.21
CA GLU A 157 -8.98 16.58 2.05
C GLU A 157 -8.62 16.89 0.61
N ASP A 158 -8.97 18.08 0.11
CA ASP A 158 -8.57 18.51 -1.22
C ASP A 158 -7.04 18.41 -1.39
N GLY A 159 -6.64 17.81 -2.50
CA GLY A 159 -5.25 17.46 -2.84
C GLY A 159 -4.82 16.07 -2.39
N ASP A 160 -5.58 15.36 -1.56
CA ASP A 160 -5.22 13.99 -1.18
C ASP A 160 -5.24 13.05 -2.40
N LEU A 161 -4.28 12.13 -2.42
CA LEU A 161 -4.16 11.08 -3.43
C LEU A 161 -4.57 9.74 -2.82
N LEU A 162 -5.39 8.99 -3.53
CA LEU A 162 -5.61 7.57 -3.28
C LEU A 162 -4.83 6.74 -4.30
N ILE A 163 -3.96 5.86 -3.81
CA ILE A 163 -3.27 4.86 -4.62
C ILE A 163 -3.98 3.53 -4.42
N VAL A 164 -4.61 3.03 -5.48
CA VAL A 164 -5.32 1.75 -5.51
C VAL A 164 -4.44 0.75 -6.22
N ALA A 165 -3.86 -0.20 -5.50
CA ALA A 165 -3.10 -1.30 -6.08
C ALA A 165 -3.93 -2.59 -5.98
N SER A 166 -3.97 -3.37 -7.05
CA SER A 166 -4.81 -4.57 -7.12
C SER A 166 -4.03 -5.78 -7.61
N SER A 167 -4.36 -6.97 -7.12
CA SER A 167 -3.75 -8.24 -7.56
C SER A 167 -4.65 -9.43 -7.19
N GLU A 168 -4.46 -10.57 -7.84
CA GLU A 168 -5.05 -11.84 -7.39
C GLU A 168 -4.50 -12.27 -6.03
N ASN A 169 -3.24 -11.92 -5.73
CA ASN A 169 -2.64 -12.12 -4.42
C ASN A 169 -2.66 -10.79 -3.66
N ARG A 170 -3.51 -10.68 -2.63
CA ARG A 170 -3.63 -9.47 -1.81
C ARG A 170 -2.30 -8.95 -1.25
N TRP A 171 -1.34 -9.84 -1.00
CA TRP A 171 -0.02 -9.46 -0.47
C TRP A 171 0.85 -8.77 -1.53
N LEU A 172 0.64 -9.10 -2.80
CA LEU A 172 1.26 -8.40 -3.91
C LEU A 172 0.60 -7.05 -4.19
N ALA A 173 -0.71 -6.94 -3.95
CA ALA A 173 -1.41 -5.65 -4.02
C ALA A 173 -0.83 -4.63 -3.01
N VAL A 174 -0.68 -5.00 -1.73
CA VAL A 174 -0.03 -4.13 -0.73
C VAL A 174 1.44 -3.87 -1.06
N ARG A 175 2.19 -4.90 -1.52
CA ARG A 175 3.58 -4.74 -1.95
C ARG A 175 3.69 -3.71 -3.09
N GLY A 176 2.86 -3.83 -4.11
CA GLY A 176 2.83 -2.91 -5.24
C GLY A 176 2.48 -1.48 -4.83
N GLY A 177 1.39 -1.30 -4.08
CA GLY A 177 0.98 0.03 -3.60
C GLY A 177 2.09 0.73 -2.80
N LEU A 178 2.75 0.03 -1.89
CA LEU A 178 3.87 0.59 -1.13
C LEU A 178 5.10 0.93 -1.97
N ASN A 179 5.38 0.19 -3.05
CA ASN A 179 6.48 0.54 -3.95
C ASN A 179 6.17 1.82 -4.74
N ALA A 180 4.94 1.98 -5.23
CA ALA A 180 4.51 3.24 -5.86
C ALA A 180 4.58 4.42 -4.89
N ILE A 181 4.17 4.24 -3.63
CA ILE A 181 4.27 5.29 -2.60
C ILE A 181 5.73 5.66 -2.34
N LYS A 182 6.62 4.67 -2.20
CA LYS A 182 8.05 4.93 -2.04
C LYS A 182 8.60 5.77 -3.18
N ALA A 183 8.30 5.39 -4.43
CA ALA A 183 8.77 6.11 -5.60
C ALA A 183 8.24 7.55 -5.64
N LEU A 184 6.96 7.75 -5.30
CA LEU A 184 6.35 9.08 -5.17
C LEU A 184 7.12 9.97 -4.18
N ILE A 185 7.43 9.45 -2.99
CA ILE A 185 8.12 10.22 -1.95
C ILE A 185 9.61 10.44 -2.28
N GLU A 186 10.25 9.54 -3.03
CA GLU A 186 11.62 9.73 -3.51
C GLU A 186 11.69 10.82 -4.58
N ASP A 187 10.71 10.87 -5.49
CA ASP A 187 10.62 11.92 -6.51
C ASP A 187 10.40 13.31 -5.91
N GLU A 188 9.56 13.44 -4.88
CA GLU A 188 9.34 14.73 -4.19
C GLU A 188 10.63 15.29 -3.56
N LYS A 189 11.54 14.42 -3.11
CA LYS A 189 12.81 14.85 -2.49
C LYS A 189 13.84 15.34 -3.50
N ILE A 190 13.65 15.06 -4.78
CA ILE A 190 14.56 15.49 -5.86
C ILE A 190 14.16 16.89 -6.37
N GLU A 191 12.90 17.30 -6.14
CA GLU A 191 12.37 18.60 -6.57
C GLU A 191 12.55 19.73 -5.53
N ILE A 192 13.11 19.42 -4.34
CA ILE A 192 13.39 20.36 -3.24
C ILE A 192 14.90 20.56 -3.11
#